data_AF-A0A9D3ZJA4-F1
#
_entry.id   AF-A0A9D3ZJA4-F1
#
_cell.length_a   1.000
_cell.length_b   1.000
_cell.length_c   1.000
_cell.angle_alpha   90.00
_cell.angle_beta   90.00
_cell.angle_gamma   90.00
#
_symmetry.space_group_name_H-M   'P 1'
#
loop_
_entity.id
_entity.type
_entity.pdbx_description
1 polymer ?
#
loop_
_entity_poly.entity_id
_entity_poly.type
_entity_poly.pdbx_seq_one_letter_code
_entity_poly.pdbx_strand_id
1 'polypeptide(L)' 'MLGSIPIMDQVELQVLVSRLRDLKVVIQELLQVGAIISKLPSSWNNYRKKLLHMEKGLYCGKMLRHLHIEEET' A
#
# COMPACT_ATOMS: atom_id res chain seq x y z
N MET A 1 4.52 7.63 -19.41
CA MET A 1 5.08 8.04 -18.11
C MET A 1 4.37 7.20 -17.06
N LEU A 2 4.97 6.05 -16.75
CA LEU A 2 4.46 5.13 -15.72
C LEU A 2 4.52 5.91 -14.41
N GLY A 3 3.36 6.21 -13.82
CA GLY A 3 3.33 6.74 -12.47
C GLY A 3 3.90 5.65 -11.57
N SER A 4 5.15 5.78 -11.17
CA SER A 4 5.71 5.00 -10.09
C SER A 4 5.25 5.69 -8.81
N ILE A 5 4.63 4.98 -7.86
CA ILE A 5 4.80 5.44 -6.48
C ILE A 5 6.30 5.26 -6.24
N PRO A 6 7.08 6.33 -6.00
CA PRO A 6 8.49 6.10 -5.73
C PRO A 6 8.59 5.16 -4.53
N ILE A 7 9.37 4.08 -4.64
CA ILE A 7 9.63 3.10 -3.57
C ILE A 7 9.85 3.78 -2.20
N MET A 8 10.43 4.99 -2.24
CA MET A 8 10.60 5.90 -1.12
C MET A 8 9.32 6.15 -0.30
N ASP A 9 8.17 6.43 -0.95
CA ASP A 9 6.89 6.69 -0.28
C ASP A 9 6.33 5.42 0.41
N GLN A 10 6.57 4.24 -0.17
CA GLN A 10 6.14 2.96 0.43
C GLN A 10 7.03 2.58 1.61
N VAL A 11 8.35 2.78 1.50
CA VAL A 11 9.31 2.57 2.59
C VAL A 11 9.01 3.55 3.74
N GLU A 12 8.70 4.80 3.44
CA GLU A 12 8.35 5.82 4.43
C GLU A 12 7.09 5.45 5.23
N LEU A 13 6.04 4.95 4.57
CA LEU A 13 4.84 4.44 5.23
C LEU A 13 5.14 3.27 6.18
N GLN A 14 5.97 2.31 5.76
CA GLN A 14 6.35 1.17 6.61
C GLN A 14 7.17 1.61 7.83
N VAL A 15 8.09 2.56 7.64
CA VAL A 15 8.85 3.16 8.75
C VAL A 15 7.92 3.86 9.73
N LEU A 16 6.93 4.63 9.24
CA LEU A 16 5.95 5.31 10.10
C LEU A 16 5.12 4.30 10.91
N VAL A 17 4.63 3.24 10.26
CA VAL A 17 3.88 2.16 10.93
C VAL A 17 4.73 1.46 11.99
N SER A 18 6.02 1.22 11.71
CA SER A 18 6.95 0.63 12.66
C SER A 18 7.14 1.54 13.89
N ARG A 19 7.39 2.83 13.69
CA ARG A 19 7.59 3.80 14.79
C ARG A 19 6.34 3.94 15.65
N LEU A 20 5.15 3.90 15.06
CA LEU A 20 3.89 3.93 15.80
C LEU A 20 3.70 2.65 16.63
N ARG A 21 4.08 1.50 16.08
CA ARG A 21 4.06 0.22 16.80
C ARG A 21 4.99 0.25 18.01
N ASP A 22 6.17 0.83 17.89
CA ASP A 22 7.12 1.00 19.01
C ASP A 22 6.52 1.87 20.13
N LEU A 23 5.66 2.83 19.76
CA LEU A 23 4.87 3.64 20.69
C LEU A 23 3.59 2.95 21.19
N LYS A 24 3.42 1.65 20.92
CA LYS A 24 2.23 0.85 21.23
C LYS A 24 0.95 1.34 20.53
N VAL A 25 1.08 2.15 19.48
CA VAL A 25 -0.03 2.56 18.61
C VAL A 25 -0.16 1.55 17.48
N VAL A 26 -1.20 0.72 17.54
CA VAL A 26 -1.47 -0.27 16.50
C VAL A 26 -2.36 0.37 15.44
N ILE A 27 -1.80 0.58 14.24
CA ILE A 27 -2.58 1.00 13.08
C ILE A 27 -3.31 -0.21 12.50
N GLN A 28 -4.63 -0.10 12.36
CA GLN A 28 -5.44 -1.12 11.70
C GLN A 28 -4.96 -1.36 10.26
N GLU A 29 -4.89 -2.62 9.85
CA GLU A 29 -4.42 -3.04 8.53
C GLU A 29 -5.14 -2.33 7.38
N LEU A 30 -6.47 -2.15 7.51
CA LEU A 30 -7.28 -1.42 6.52
C LEU A 30 -6.87 0.03 6.34
N LEU A 31 -6.41 0.68 7.40
CA LEU A 31 -5.93 2.06 7.34
C LEU A 31 -4.59 2.14 6.60
N GLN A 32 -3.71 1.15 6.78
CA GLN A 32 -2.44 1.06 6.05
C GLN A 32 -2.70 0.80 4.56
N VAL A 33 -3.61 -0.11 4.25
CA VAL A 33 -4.04 -0.41 2.87
C VAL A 33 -4.64 0.84 2.22
N GLY A 34 -5.52 1.55 2.91
CA GLY A 34 -6.11 2.80 2.41
C GLY A 34 -5.05 3.86 2.12
N ALA A 35 -4.03 3.98 2.97
CA ALA A 35 -2.91 4.89 2.76
C ALA A 35 -2.05 4.50 1.55
N ILE A 36 -1.83 3.20 1.31
CA ILE A 36 -1.11 2.73 0.11
C ILE A 36 -1.95 3.00 -1.16
N ILE A 37 -3.26 2.71 -1.14
CA ILE A 37 -4.15 2.95 -2.28
C ILE A 37 -4.23 4.44 -2.62
N SER A 38 -4.28 5.33 -1.62
CA SER A 38 -4.33 6.78 -1.84
C SER A 38 -3.04 7.33 -2.45
N LYS A 39 -1.90 6.68 -2.19
CA LYS A 39 -0.60 7.03 -2.77
C LYS A 39 -0.38 6.52 -4.20
N LEU A 40 -1.16 5.52 -4.66
CA LEU A 40 -1.07 5.03 -6.04
C LEU A 40 -1.22 6.15 -7.09
N PRO A 41 -0.63 6.00 -8.28
CA PRO A 41 -0.83 6.97 -9.34
C PRO A 41 -2.23 6.86 -9.94
N SER A 42 -2.70 7.93 -10.55
CA SER A 42 -4.01 7.95 -11.23
C SER A 42 -4.09 6.97 -12.40
N SER A 43 -2.96 6.60 -13.02
CA SER A 43 -2.90 5.55 -14.06
C SER A 43 -3.33 4.16 -13.56
N TRP A 44 -3.33 3.92 -12.25
CA TRP A 44 -3.72 2.65 -11.63
C TRP A 44 -5.17 2.65 -11.12
N ASN A 45 -6.02 3.57 -11.58
CA ASN A 45 -7.38 3.76 -11.04
C ASN A 45 -8.25 2.49 -11.12
N ASN A 46 -8.07 1.67 -12.16
CA ASN A 46 -8.80 0.42 -12.28
C ASN A 46 -8.35 -0.62 -11.22
N TYR A 47 -7.04 -0.64 -10.92
CA TYR A 47 -6.47 -1.48 -9.86
C TYR A 47 -6.90 -0.97 -8.47
N ARG A 48 -6.91 0.34 -8.23
CA ARG A 48 -7.45 0.96 -7.01
C ARG A 48 -8.88 0.51 -6.71
N LYS A 49 -9.76 0.51 -7.72
CA LYS A 49 -11.14 0.02 -7.57
C LYS A 49 -11.21 -1.46 -7.23
N LYS A 50 -10.37 -2.30 -7.86
CA LYS A 50 -10.28 -3.72 -7.52
C LYS A 50 -9.81 -3.94 -6.08
N LEU A 51 -8.81 -3.18 -5.64
CA LEU A 51 -8.31 -3.24 -4.27
C LEU A 51 -9.39 -2.80 -3.27
N LEU A 52 -10.13 -1.72 -3.52
CA LEU A 52 -11.21 -1.27 -2.63
C LEU A 52 -12.36 -2.29 -2.47
N HIS A 53 -12.56 -3.16 -3.47
CA HIS A 53 -13.56 -4.22 -3.44
C HIS A 53 -13.01 -5.58 -2.98
N MET A 54 -11.70 -5.67 -2.70
CA MET A 54 -11.06 -6.92 -2.30
C MET A 54 -11.35 -7.20 -0.81
N GLU A 55 -11.63 -8.46 -0.47
CA GLU A 55 -12.07 -8.83 0.88
C GLU A 55 -10.95 -8.68 1.93
N LYS A 56 -11.32 -8.28 3.17
CA LYS A 56 -10.44 -7.95 4.32
C LYS A 56 -9.25 -8.88 4.60
N GLY A 57 -9.24 -10.11 4.09
CA GLY A 57 -8.26 -11.15 4.45
C GLY A 57 -7.01 -11.25 3.59
N LEU A 58 -6.88 -10.53 2.46
CA LEU A 58 -5.78 -10.74 1.51
C LEU A 58 -4.67 -9.67 1.51
N TYR A 59 -4.72 -8.72 2.42
CA TYR A 59 -4.00 -7.45 2.27
C TYR A 59 -2.53 -7.46 2.73
N CYS A 60 -2.20 -8.10 3.85
CA CYS A 60 -0.89 -7.92 4.49
C CYS A 60 0.36 -8.42 3.71
N GLY A 61 0.24 -9.42 2.84
CA GLY A 61 1.42 -10.08 2.25
C GLY A 61 1.40 -10.31 0.75
N LYS A 62 0.20 -10.38 0.15
CA LYS A 62 0.05 -10.57 -1.30
C LYS A 62 0.02 -9.24 -2.04
N MET A 63 -0.55 -8.19 -1.43
CA MET A 63 -0.65 -6.86 -2.06
C MET A 63 0.72 -6.20 -2.22
N LEU A 64 1.55 -6.16 -1.17
CA LEU A 64 2.91 -5.60 -1.25
C LEU A 64 3.79 -6.33 -2.29
N ARG A 65 3.64 -7.66 -2.39
CA ARG A 65 4.32 -8.45 -3.43
C ARG A 65 3.82 -8.13 -4.84
N HIS A 66 2.50 -7.98 -5.04
CA HIS A 66 1.95 -7.59 -6.34
C HIS A 66 2.36 -6.17 -6.75
N LEU A 67 2.36 -5.23 -5.81
CA LEU A 67 2.82 -3.86 -6.05
C LEU A 67 4.28 -3.82 -6.52
N HIS A 68 5.13 -4.66 -5.93
CA HIS A 68 6.54 -4.76 -6.31
C HIS A 68 6.75 -5.39 -7.70
N ILE A 69 5.94 -6.38 -8.08
CA ILE A 69 6.05 -7.07 -9.38
C ILE A 69 5.59 -6.18 -10.55
N GLU A 70 4.51 -5.42 -10.36
CA GLU A 70 3.97 -4.50 -11.38
C GLU A 70 4.82 -3.21 -11.53
N GLU A 71 5.76 -2.94 -10.61
CA GLU A 71 6.73 -1.84 -10.75
C GLU A 71 7.95 -2.24 -11.58
N GLU A 72 8.37 -3.51 -11.51
CA GLU A 72 9.53 -4.07 -12.24
C GLU A 72 9.21 -4.48 -13.69
N THR A 73 7.96 -4.29 -14.16
CA THR A 73 7.49 -4.61 -15.53
C THR A 73 7.14 -3.33 -16.30
#